data_AF-A0A243CYR2-F1
#
_entry.id   AF-A0A243CYR2-F1
#
_cell.length_a   1.000
_cell.length_b   1.000
_cell.length_c   1.000
_cell.angle_alpha   90.00
_cell.angle_beta   90.00
_cell.angle_gamma   90.00
#
_symmetry.space_group_name_H-M   'P 1'
#
loop_
_entity.id
_entity.type
_entity.pdbx_description
1 polymer ?
#
loop_
_entity_poly.entity_id
_entity_poly.type
_entity_poly.pdbx_seq_one_letter_code
_entity_poly.pdbx_strand_id
1 'polypeptide(L)'
;MKKSIAVLGLSCVFFSSFTLTPVSAATESSIKGSAEQQLQDIENYELSPELKLQAEKLADEIAQDTLRQEKELGLRLKLQPYNFSPGSDGVKPTTYPDLTSDFTSLMKANKNRMKIIDASAEKIAKSSSNPIEGAVASRAYKYTVFTKLVKSGGPWDYKLKYGPKNTYTFDNRKLTGEDLGNFHFGYVGKAIGFTDFELKGGAGFYQVLSDTSEWAYYQTFFDDPRDQEMIQLGIDYYNKGY
;
A
#
# COMPACT_ATOMS: atom_id res chain seq x y z
N MET A 1 -26.21 -34.61 0.36
CA MET A 1 -24.98 -34.02 -0.21
C MET A 1 -25.11 -32.51 -0.14
N LYS A 2 -24.28 -31.84 0.67
CA LYS A 2 -24.29 -30.38 0.86
C LYS A 2 -23.70 -29.72 -0.39
N LYS A 3 -24.45 -28.83 -1.04
CA LYS A 3 -23.92 -27.92 -2.08
C LYS A 3 -23.30 -26.73 -1.37
N SER A 4 -22.01 -26.51 -1.58
CA SER A 4 -21.27 -25.35 -1.10
C SER A 4 -21.69 -24.11 -1.89
N ILE A 5 -21.84 -23.01 -1.16
CA ILE A 5 -22.12 -21.66 -1.65
C ILE A 5 -20.81 -21.10 -2.20
N ALA A 6 -20.76 -20.77 -3.49
CA ALA A 6 -19.68 -19.99 -4.08
C ALA A 6 -19.98 -18.50 -3.83
N VAL A 7 -19.11 -17.85 -3.08
CA VAL A 7 -19.15 -16.41 -2.81
C VAL A 7 -18.69 -15.68 -4.09
N LEU A 8 -19.58 -14.91 -4.68
CA LEU A 8 -19.31 -14.00 -5.79
C LEU A 8 -18.51 -12.79 -5.28
N GLY A 9 -17.21 -12.76 -5.55
CA GLY A 9 -16.40 -11.55 -5.51
C GLY A 9 -16.35 -10.93 -6.91
N LEU A 10 -17.28 -10.03 -7.21
CA LEU A 10 -17.17 -9.15 -8.38
C LEU A 10 -16.03 -8.15 -8.14
N SER A 11 -15.01 -8.15 -9.00
CA SER A 11 -14.02 -7.07 -9.06
C SER A 11 -14.40 -6.11 -10.19
N CYS A 12 -14.69 -4.87 -9.81
CA CYS A 12 -15.00 -3.76 -10.70
C CYS A 12 -13.82 -3.47 -11.64
N VAL A 13 -14.07 -3.55 -12.94
CA VAL A 13 -13.24 -2.93 -13.97
C VAL A 13 -13.95 -1.66 -14.45
N PHE A 14 -13.22 -0.56 -14.52
CA PHE A 14 -13.69 0.74 -14.99
C PHE A 14 -14.41 0.65 -16.34
N PHE A 15 -15.67 1.09 -16.39
CA PHE A 15 -16.27 1.63 -17.61
C PHE A 15 -16.87 2.99 -17.30
N SER A 16 -16.22 4.04 -17.80
CA SER A 16 -16.86 5.31 -18.06
C SER A 16 -18.01 5.08 -19.05
N SER A 17 -19.23 5.32 -18.60
CA SER A 17 -20.39 5.73 -19.40
C SER A 17 -20.70 4.91 -20.66
N PHE A 18 -21.18 3.67 -20.53
CA PHE A 18 -22.04 3.07 -21.56
C PHE A 18 -23.16 2.25 -20.91
N THR A 19 -24.35 2.36 -21.52
CA THR A 19 -25.62 1.78 -21.10
C THR A 19 -25.53 0.28 -20.82
N LEU A 20 -26.13 -0.15 -19.70
CA LEU A 20 -26.22 -1.56 -19.27
C LEU A 20 -27.06 -2.39 -20.27
N THR A 21 -26.39 -3.11 -21.17
CA THR A 21 -26.96 -4.27 -21.86
C THR A 21 -26.48 -5.55 -21.17
N PRO A 22 -27.31 -6.60 -21.04
CA PRO A 22 -26.88 -7.86 -20.47
C PRO A 22 -25.77 -8.49 -21.32
N VAL A 23 -24.61 -8.69 -20.71
CA VAL A 23 -23.43 -9.30 -21.32
C VAL A 23 -23.65 -10.81 -21.40
N SER A 24 -23.44 -11.41 -22.58
CA SER A 24 -23.61 -12.86 -22.76
C SER A 24 -22.46 -13.64 -22.14
N ALA A 25 -22.70 -14.90 -21.74
CA ALA A 25 -21.68 -15.77 -21.13
C ALA A 25 -20.41 -15.96 -22.01
N ALA A 26 -20.53 -15.83 -23.34
CA ALA A 26 -19.38 -15.86 -24.24
C ALA A 26 -18.51 -14.60 -24.13
N THR A 27 -19.13 -13.46 -23.86
CA THR A 27 -18.43 -12.18 -23.63
C THR A 27 -17.77 -12.15 -22.26
N GLU A 28 -18.39 -12.72 -21.22
CA GLU A 28 -17.74 -12.91 -19.90
C GLU A 28 -16.50 -13.82 -19.99
N SER A 29 -16.58 -14.91 -20.76
CA SER A 29 -15.44 -15.82 -20.98
C SER A 29 -14.27 -15.15 -21.71
N SER A 30 -14.56 -14.30 -22.69
CA SER A 30 -13.53 -13.54 -23.42
C SER A 30 -12.88 -12.45 -22.56
N ILE A 31 -13.66 -11.80 -21.68
CA ILE A 31 -13.15 -10.79 -20.75
C ILE A 31 -12.25 -11.45 -19.69
N LYS A 32 -12.63 -12.62 -19.17
CA LYS A 32 -11.79 -13.39 -18.23
C LYS A 32 -10.46 -13.80 -18.86
N GLY A 33 -10.47 -14.33 -20.08
CA GLY A 33 -9.25 -14.68 -20.80
C GLY A 33 -8.32 -13.47 -21.02
N SER A 34 -8.89 -12.29 -21.34
CA SER A 34 -8.11 -11.06 -21.50
C SER A 34 -7.54 -10.52 -20.19
N ALA A 35 -8.26 -10.65 -19.08
CA ALA A 35 -7.79 -10.19 -17.77
C ALA A 35 -6.72 -11.12 -17.18
N GLU A 36 -6.89 -12.43 -17.34
CA GLU A 36 -5.88 -13.44 -16.96
C GLU A 36 -4.61 -13.29 -17.78
N GLN A 37 -4.72 -12.99 -19.07
CA GLN A 37 -3.58 -12.73 -19.94
C GLN A 37 -2.86 -11.41 -19.60
N GLN A 38 -3.60 -10.34 -19.27
CA GLN A 38 -3.00 -9.10 -18.75
C GLN A 38 -2.29 -9.30 -17.41
N LEU A 39 -2.81 -10.17 -16.54
CA LEU A 39 -2.13 -10.56 -15.31
C LEU A 39 -0.82 -11.30 -15.61
N GLN A 40 -0.84 -12.31 -16.50
CA GLN A 40 0.38 -13.03 -16.92
C GLN A 40 1.43 -12.13 -17.59
N ASP A 41 0.98 -11.15 -18.38
CA ASP A 41 1.87 -10.17 -19.00
C ASP A 41 2.51 -9.24 -17.96
N ILE A 42 1.83 -8.92 -16.84
CA ILE A 42 2.41 -8.20 -15.71
C ILE A 42 3.43 -9.06 -14.96
N GLU A 43 3.09 -10.32 -14.72
CA GLU A 43 3.89 -11.25 -13.93
C GLU A 43 5.31 -11.44 -14.50
N ASN A 44 5.47 -11.43 -15.82
CA ASN A 44 6.76 -11.65 -16.48
C ASN A 44 7.42 -10.36 -16.98
N TYR A 45 6.89 -9.19 -16.62
CA TYR A 45 7.36 -7.93 -17.16
C TYR A 45 8.54 -7.36 -16.39
N GLU A 46 9.70 -7.31 -17.04
CA GLU A 46 10.85 -6.57 -16.56
C GLU A 46 10.81 -5.11 -17.06
N LEU A 47 10.87 -4.16 -16.13
CA LEU A 47 11.08 -2.76 -16.50
C LEU A 47 12.37 -2.59 -17.29
N SER A 48 12.34 -1.74 -18.31
CA SER A 48 13.56 -1.33 -18.98
C SER A 48 14.57 -0.74 -17.97
N PRO A 49 15.89 -0.88 -18.20
CA PRO A 49 16.90 -0.36 -17.28
C PRO A 49 16.71 1.14 -16.96
N GLU A 50 16.27 1.92 -17.95
CA GLU A 50 16.00 3.35 -17.80
C GLU A 50 14.80 3.62 -16.88
N LEU A 51 13.70 2.89 -17.06
CA LEU A 51 12.50 3.04 -16.23
C LEU A 51 12.74 2.55 -14.81
N LYS A 52 13.49 1.45 -14.64
CA LYS A 52 13.91 0.95 -13.33
C LYS A 52 14.76 1.98 -12.59
N LEU A 53 15.76 2.57 -13.26
CA LEU A 53 16.59 3.63 -12.66
C LEU A 53 15.76 4.87 -12.29
N GLN A 54 14.78 5.25 -13.12
CA GLN A 54 13.87 6.36 -12.81
C GLN A 54 12.99 6.05 -11.59
N ALA A 55 12.47 4.82 -11.48
CA ALA A 55 11.68 4.38 -10.33
C ALA A 55 12.53 4.42 -9.05
N GLU A 56 13.76 3.88 -9.11
CA GLU A 56 14.65 3.83 -7.96
C GLU A 56 15.06 5.23 -7.48
N LYS A 57 15.32 6.18 -8.38
CA LYS A 57 15.61 7.58 -8.04
C LYS A 57 14.41 8.27 -7.39
N LEU A 58 13.21 8.11 -7.96
CA LEU A 58 12.00 8.68 -7.38
C LEU A 58 11.73 8.13 -5.97
N ALA A 59 11.96 6.83 -5.76
CA ALA A 59 11.87 6.22 -4.44
C ALA A 59 12.88 6.83 -3.46
N ASP A 60 14.12 7.08 -3.88
CA ASP A 60 15.14 7.71 -3.03
C ASP A 60 14.78 9.15 -2.66
N GLU A 61 14.26 9.94 -3.61
CA GLU A 61 13.77 11.30 -3.35
C GLU A 61 12.63 11.29 -2.32
N ILE A 62 11.65 10.40 -2.51
CA ILE A 62 10.54 10.21 -1.58
C ILE A 62 11.04 9.75 -0.19
N ALA A 63 12.05 8.89 -0.14
CA ALA A 63 12.66 8.43 1.10
C ALA A 63 13.30 9.61 1.86
N GLN A 64 14.09 10.44 1.19
CA GLN A 64 14.71 11.63 1.81
C GLN A 64 13.65 12.61 2.32
N ASP A 65 12.59 12.85 1.54
CA ASP A 65 11.47 13.70 1.93
C ASP A 65 10.71 13.16 3.14
N THR A 66 10.52 11.84 3.20
CA THR A 66 9.91 11.17 4.37
C THR A 66 10.75 11.40 5.62
N LEU A 67 12.06 11.16 5.53
CA LEU A 67 12.98 11.32 6.66
C LEU A 67 13.05 12.77 7.14
N ARG A 68 13.01 13.74 6.22
CA ARG A 68 12.95 15.18 6.56
C ARG A 68 11.66 15.52 7.31
N GLN A 69 10.51 15.09 6.79
CA GLN A 69 9.23 15.34 7.45
C GLN A 69 9.15 14.71 8.84
N GLU A 70 9.62 13.47 8.99
CA GLU A 70 9.62 12.80 10.30
C GLU A 70 10.52 13.50 11.32
N LYS A 71 11.64 14.08 10.86
CA LYS A 71 12.51 14.93 11.68
C LYS A 71 11.79 16.20 12.12
N GLU A 72 11.08 16.87 11.21
CA GLU A 72 10.30 18.09 11.49
C GLU A 72 9.15 17.84 12.46
N LEU A 73 8.47 16.69 12.35
CA LEU A 73 7.41 16.28 13.29
C LEU A 73 7.94 15.85 14.67
N GLY A 74 9.27 15.73 14.83
CA GLY A 74 9.89 15.25 16.06
C GLY A 74 9.58 13.78 16.36
N LEU A 75 9.05 13.01 15.40
CA LEU A 75 8.63 11.61 15.56
C LEU A 75 9.79 10.73 16.07
N ARG A 76 11.03 11.02 15.64
CA ARG A 76 12.23 10.30 16.10
C ARG A 76 12.70 10.70 17.51
N LEU A 77 12.40 11.92 17.97
CA LEU A 77 12.80 12.40 19.30
C LEU A 77 11.80 12.03 20.40
N LYS A 78 10.51 11.80 20.07
CA LYS A 78 9.48 11.43 21.06
C LYS A 78 9.57 9.98 21.56
N LEU A 79 10.52 9.17 21.07
CA LEU A 79 10.52 7.71 21.22
C LEU A 79 11.64 7.10 22.10
N GLN A 80 12.35 7.87 22.95
CA GLN A 80 13.26 7.34 24.00
C GLN A 80 13.31 8.23 25.27
N PRO A 81 13.63 7.65 26.45
CA PRO A 81 12.67 7.24 27.48
C PRO A 81 12.15 8.43 28.32
N TYR A 82 10.83 8.54 28.45
CA TYR A 82 10.22 9.54 29.32
C TYR A 82 10.20 9.04 30.77
N ASN A 83 11.14 9.53 31.58
CA ASN A 83 11.05 9.52 33.04
C ASN A 83 10.09 10.63 33.48
N PHE A 84 8.97 10.28 34.12
CA PHE A 84 8.12 11.26 34.78
C PHE A 84 7.76 10.84 36.20
N SER A 85 7.99 11.78 37.12
CA SER A 85 7.52 11.77 38.50
C SER A 85 6.51 12.92 38.65
N PRO A 86 5.52 12.79 39.56
CA PRO A 86 4.12 13.08 39.27
C PRO A 86 3.70 14.50 39.63
N GLY A 87 2.70 15.01 38.91
CA GLY A 87 1.94 16.18 39.33
C GLY A 87 0.91 16.61 38.30
N SER A 88 -0.36 16.42 38.66
CA SER A 88 -1.60 17.05 38.15
C SER A 88 -1.85 16.93 36.62
N ASP A 89 -3.03 16.64 36.06
CA ASP A 89 -4.40 17.02 36.33
C ASP A 89 -5.32 15.90 35.77
N GLY A 90 -6.55 15.76 36.27
CA GLY A 90 -7.42 14.59 36.11
C GLY A 90 -8.01 14.24 34.73
N VAL A 91 -7.22 14.22 33.66
CA VAL A 91 -7.52 13.44 32.44
C VAL A 91 -6.84 12.09 32.57
N LYS A 92 -7.60 10.99 32.59
CA LYS A 92 -7.00 9.64 32.60
C LYS A 92 -6.06 9.52 31.39
N PRO A 93 -4.74 9.35 31.59
CA PRO A 93 -3.82 9.17 30.47
C PRO A 93 -4.25 7.94 29.68
N THR A 94 -4.30 8.04 28.36
CA THR A 94 -4.14 6.83 27.55
C THR A 94 -2.79 6.24 27.98
N THR A 95 -2.76 5.00 28.45
CA THR A 95 -1.52 4.38 28.97
C THR A 95 -0.41 4.20 27.91
N TYR A 96 -0.68 4.60 26.67
CA TYR A 96 0.21 4.50 25.51
C TYR A 96 0.40 5.87 24.84
N PRO A 97 1.59 6.15 24.27
CA PRO A 97 1.82 7.36 23.50
C PRO A 97 0.80 7.52 22.37
N ASP A 98 0.20 8.70 22.24
CA ASP A 98 -0.78 9.00 21.20
C ASP A 98 -0.09 9.54 19.95
N LEU A 99 -0.20 8.80 18.85
CA LEU A 99 0.36 9.13 17.54
C LEU A 99 -0.68 9.70 16.58
N THR A 100 -1.94 9.88 16.99
CA THR A 100 -3.05 10.22 16.09
C THR A 100 -2.74 11.41 15.19
N SER A 101 -2.30 12.53 15.75
CA SER A 101 -1.99 13.75 14.97
C SER A 101 -0.77 13.56 14.05
N ASP A 102 0.33 13.05 14.59
CA ASP A 102 1.61 12.96 13.87
C ASP A 102 1.53 11.91 12.77
N PHE A 103 0.96 10.74 13.06
CA PHE A 103 0.79 9.66 12.09
C PHE A 103 -0.23 10.02 11.02
N THR A 104 -1.33 10.70 11.36
CA THR A 104 -2.27 11.25 10.35
C THR A 104 -1.57 12.22 9.40
N SER A 105 -0.73 13.11 9.92
CA SER A 105 0.03 14.07 9.10
C SER A 105 1.01 13.36 8.16
N LEU A 106 1.68 12.33 8.67
CA LEU A 106 2.58 11.48 7.89
C LEU A 106 1.83 10.73 6.77
N MET A 107 0.68 10.13 7.07
CA MET A 107 -0.15 9.43 6.09
C MET A 107 -0.65 10.36 4.99
N LYS A 108 -1.14 11.55 5.34
CA LYS A 108 -1.58 12.54 4.34
C LYS A 108 -0.46 12.96 3.40
N ALA A 109 0.75 13.17 3.92
CA ALA A 109 1.91 13.48 3.10
C ALA A 109 2.30 12.30 2.20
N ASN A 110 2.30 11.07 2.73
CA ASN A 110 2.58 9.87 1.95
C ASN A 110 1.54 9.62 0.85
N LYS A 111 0.25 9.85 1.11
CA LYS A 111 -0.81 9.86 0.09
C LYS A 111 -0.50 10.86 -1.03
N ASN A 112 -0.04 12.07 -0.69
CA ASN A 112 0.34 13.05 -1.71
C ASN A 112 1.59 12.63 -2.50
N ARG A 113 2.55 11.95 -1.86
CA ARG A 113 3.70 11.33 -2.55
C ARG A 113 3.24 10.24 -3.52
N MET A 114 2.19 9.47 -3.20
CA MET A 114 1.61 8.49 -4.14
C MET A 114 1.07 9.11 -5.40
N LYS A 115 0.48 10.31 -5.33
CA LYS A 115 0.02 11.04 -6.52
C LYS A 115 1.16 11.40 -7.47
N ILE A 116 2.36 11.65 -6.94
CA ILE A 116 3.55 11.93 -7.76
C ILE A 116 3.94 10.67 -8.55
N ILE A 117 3.96 9.52 -7.88
CA ILE A 117 4.29 8.23 -8.52
C ILE A 117 3.21 7.88 -9.55
N ASP A 118 1.94 8.05 -9.20
CA ASP A 118 0.81 7.78 -10.08
C ASP A 118 0.87 8.62 -11.36
N ALA A 119 1.14 9.93 -11.23
CA ALA A 119 1.32 10.81 -12.38
C ALA A 119 2.52 10.41 -13.27
N SER A 120 3.64 9.97 -12.68
CA SER A 120 4.78 9.45 -13.45
C SER A 120 4.43 8.15 -14.17
N ALA A 121 3.73 7.24 -13.50
CA ALA A 121 3.27 5.98 -14.07
C ALA A 121 2.26 6.19 -15.20
N GLU A 122 1.36 7.18 -15.11
CA GLU A 122 0.45 7.53 -16.19
C GLU A 122 1.16 8.02 -17.44
N LYS A 123 2.24 8.81 -17.28
CA LYS A 123 3.05 9.26 -18.42
C LYS A 123 3.70 8.09 -19.13
N ILE A 124 4.20 7.10 -18.37
CA ILE A 124 4.75 5.86 -18.92
C ILE A 124 3.68 5.13 -19.74
N ALA A 125 2.48 4.93 -19.18
CA ALA A 125 1.37 4.28 -19.88
C ALA A 125 1.02 4.97 -21.20
N LYS A 126 0.94 6.31 -21.19
CA LYS A 126 0.57 7.13 -22.35
C LYS A 126 1.67 7.25 -23.40
N SER A 127 2.93 6.99 -23.03
CA SER A 127 4.08 7.11 -23.95
C SER A 127 4.27 5.89 -24.85
N SER A 128 3.69 4.73 -24.48
CA SER A 128 3.81 3.52 -25.29
C SER A 128 2.85 3.54 -26.48
N SER A 129 3.34 3.11 -27.64
CA SER A 129 2.50 2.86 -28.82
C SER A 129 1.59 1.65 -28.64
N ASN A 130 1.93 0.73 -27.73
CA ASN A 130 1.12 -0.42 -27.35
C ASN A 130 0.46 -0.17 -25.99
N PRO A 131 -0.89 -0.01 -25.94
CA PRO A 131 -1.59 0.30 -24.69
C PRO A 131 -1.43 -0.75 -23.59
N ILE A 132 -1.31 -2.04 -23.95
CA ILE A 132 -1.12 -3.12 -22.98
C ILE A 132 0.26 -3.02 -22.37
N GLU A 133 1.30 -2.91 -23.20
CA GLU A 133 2.68 -2.75 -22.75
C GLU A 133 2.85 -1.49 -21.88
N GLY A 134 2.23 -0.37 -22.27
CA GLY A 134 2.24 0.85 -21.47
C GLY A 134 1.59 0.66 -20.10
N ALA A 135 0.43 -0.01 -20.04
CA ALA A 135 -0.26 -0.30 -18.79
C ALA A 135 0.56 -1.21 -17.87
N VAL A 136 1.20 -2.23 -18.44
CA VAL A 136 2.08 -3.16 -17.72
C VAL A 136 3.31 -2.42 -17.18
N ALA A 137 3.99 -1.63 -18.01
CA ALA A 137 5.15 -0.83 -17.60
C ALA A 137 4.81 0.17 -16.50
N SER A 138 3.67 0.84 -16.63
CA SER A 138 3.12 1.74 -15.62
C SER A 138 2.89 1.03 -14.28
N ARG A 139 2.36 -0.20 -14.33
CA ARG A 139 2.12 -1.00 -13.14
C ARG A 139 3.42 -1.44 -12.48
N ALA A 140 4.35 -2.01 -13.25
CA ALA A 140 5.66 -2.43 -12.76
C ALA A 140 6.47 -1.27 -12.16
N TYR A 141 6.35 -0.06 -12.74
CA TYR A 141 6.94 1.16 -12.20
C TYR A 141 6.41 1.48 -10.80
N LYS A 142 5.08 1.46 -10.61
CA LYS A 142 4.46 1.68 -9.29
C LYS A 142 4.94 0.65 -8.27
N TYR A 143 4.97 -0.63 -8.63
CA TYR A 143 5.50 -1.70 -7.78
C TYR A 143 6.94 -1.46 -7.36
N THR A 144 7.80 -1.09 -8.30
CA THR A 144 9.23 -0.86 -8.03
C THR A 144 9.43 0.26 -7.02
N VAL A 145 8.75 1.40 -7.21
CA VAL A 145 8.83 2.52 -6.25
C VAL A 145 8.25 2.11 -4.91
N PHE A 146 7.04 1.55 -4.90
CA PHE A 146 6.32 1.19 -3.69
C PHE A 146 7.12 0.20 -2.84
N THR A 147 7.65 -0.86 -3.46
CA THR A 147 8.46 -1.88 -2.79
C THR A 147 9.69 -1.31 -2.10
N LYS A 148 10.41 -0.40 -2.77
CA LYS A 148 11.59 0.23 -2.17
C LYS A 148 11.25 1.07 -0.94
N LEU A 149 10.03 1.62 -0.87
CA LEU A 149 9.59 2.46 0.24
C LEU A 149 9.09 1.65 1.44
N VAL A 150 8.33 0.58 1.19
CA VAL A 150 7.68 -0.22 2.24
C VAL A 150 8.54 -1.36 2.76
N LYS A 151 9.60 -1.78 2.07
CA LYS A 151 10.43 -2.92 2.49
C LYS A 151 11.07 -2.75 3.87
N SER A 152 11.53 -3.85 4.46
CA SER A 152 12.32 -3.87 5.70
C SER A 152 13.51 -2.92 5.64
N GLY A 153 13.69 -2.10 6.67
CA GLY A 153 14.71 -1.04 6.73
C GLY A 153 14.47 0.13 5.78
N GLY A 154 13.41 0.08 4.96
CA GLY A 154 12.97 1.16 4.10
C GLY A 154 12.41 2.35 4.88
N PRO A 155 12.17 3.48 4.21
CA PRO A 155 11.67 4.69 4.84
C PRO A 155 10.27 4.54 5.44
N TRP A 156 9.47 3.55 5.07
CA TRP A 156 8.14 3.29 5.66
C TRP A 156 8.07 2.00 6.46
N ASP A 157 9.21 1.46 6.89
CA ASP A 157 9.25 0.36 7.85
C ASP A 157 8.87 0.87 9.26
N TYR A 158 7.57 1.09 9.47
CA TYR A 158 7.03 1.55 10.75
C TYR A 158 7.11 0.48 11.83
N LYS A 159 7.16 -0.80 11.46
CA LYS A 159 7.44 -1.91 12.36
C LYS A 159 8.82 -1.73 13.01
N LEU A 160 9.84 -1.38 12.24
CA LEU A 160 11.18 -1.08 12.77
C LEU A 160 11.22 0.23 13.56
N LYS A 161 10.56 1.29 13.06
CA LYS A 161 10.60 2.64 13.69
C LYS A 161 9.88 2.72 15.03
N TYR A 162 8.71 2.09 15.11
CA TYR A 162 7.88 2.11 16.31
C TYR A 162 8.10 0.87 17.17
N GLY A 163 8.77 -0.16 16.65
CA GLY A 163 8.97 -1.43 17.34
C GLY A 163 7.75 -2.33 17.16
N PRO A 164 7.94 -3.60 16.76
CA PRO A 164 6.83 -4.47 16.32
C PRO A 164 5.76 -4.70 17.39
N LYS A 165 6.15 -4.67 18.67
CA LYS A 165 5.25 -4.98 19.81
C LYS A 165 4.93 -3.77 20.70
N ASN A 166 5.53 -2.61 20.43
CA ASN A 166 5.25 -1.41 21.21
C ASN A 166 3.85 -0.91 20.87
N THR A 167 3.06 -0.59 21.88
CA THR A 167 1.66 -0.17 21.70
C THR A 167 1.53 1.35 21.74
N TYR A 168 0.71 1.87 20.83
CA TYR A 168 0.41 3.28 20.64
C TYR A 168 -1.10 3.50 20.59
N THR A 169 -1.53 4.72 20.88
CA THR A 169 -2.89 5.17 20.58
C THR A 169 -2.90 5.80 19.19
N PHE A 170 -3.79 5.36 18.32
CA PHE A 170 -4.05 5.98 17.02
C PHE A 170 -5.56 5.96 16.76
N ASP A 171 -6.18 7.13 16.62
CA ASP A 171 -7.63 7.30 16.43
C ASP A 171 -8.46 6.49 17.43
N ASN A 172 -8.13 6.64 18.72
CA ASN A 172 -8.74 5.93 19.85
C ASN A 172 -8.58 4.40 19.82
N ARG A 173 -7.72 3.85 18.96
CA ARG A 173 -7.38 2.42 18.90
C ARG A 173 -6.01 2.18 19.53
N LYS A 174 -5.83 1.00 20.12
CA LYS A 174 -4.52 0.49 20.56
C LYS A 174 -3.91 -0.30 19.41
N LEU A 175 -2.83 0.21 18.83
CA LEU A 175 -2.15 -0.40 17.69
C LEU A 175 -0.67 -0.62 18.03
N THR A 176 -0.10 -1.73 17.56
CA THR A 176 1.35 -1.94 17.63
C THR A 176 2.09 -1.20 16.50
N GLY A 177 3.42 -1.13 16.57
CA GLY A 177 4.22 -0.63 15.44
C GLY A 177 4.02 -1.45 14.15
N GLU A 178 3.79 -2.75 14.29
CA GLU A 178 3.40 -3.65 13.19
C GLU A 178 2.01 -3.32 12.64
N ASP A 179 1.01 -3.15 13.51
CA ASP A 179 -0.33 -2.72 13.10
C ASP A 179 -0.28 -1.38 12.33
N LEU A 180 0.51 -0.41 12.80
CA LEU A 180 0.68 0.88 12.14
C LEU A 180 1.34 0.74 10.75
N GLY A 181 2.31 -0.16 10.61
CA GLY A 181 2.92 -0.49 9.31
C GLY A 181 1.91 -1.08 8.33
N ASN A 182 1.16 -2.10 8.75
CA ASN A 182 0.15 -2.79 7.94
C ASN A 182 -1.02 -1.85 7.58
N PHE A 183 -1.45 -1.02 8.52
CA PHE A 183 -2.40 0.05 8.27
C PHE A 183 -1.91 0.99 7.17
N HIS A 184 -0.69 1.53 7.33
CA HIS A 184 -0.14 2.50 6.41
C HIS A 184 0.01 1.90 5.02
N PHE A 185 0.51 0.66 4.92
CA PHE A 185 0.64 -0.10 3.70
C PHE A 185 -0.67 -0.12 2.89
N GLY A 186 -1.79 -0.49 3.52
CA GLY A 186 -3.10 -0.50 2.88
C GLY A 186 -3.51 0.90 2.41
N TYR A 187 -3.33 1.92 3.27
CA TYR A 187 -3.71 3.30 2.98
C TYR A 187 -2.93 3.90 1.79
N VAL A 188 -1.59 3.80 1.78
CA VAL A 188 -0.78 4.33 0.67
C VAL A 188 -0.87 3.48 -0.58
N GLY A 189 -1.07 2.17 -0.44
CA GLY A 189 -1.31 1.25 -1.54
C GLY A 189 -2.56 1.62 -2.35
N LYS A 190 -3.65 1.99 -1.67
CA LYS A 190 -4.83 2.53 -2.37
C LYS A 190 -4.54 3.86 -3.06
N ALA A 191 -3.76 4.72 -2.41
CA ALA A 191 -3.42 6.04 -2.93
C ALA A 191 -2.58 6.02 -4.22
N ILE A 192 -1.83 4.94 -4.48
CA ILE A 192 -1.10 4.74 -5.77
C ILE A 192 -1.92 3.96 -6.81
N GLY A 193 -3.14 3.56 -6.47
CA GLY A 193 -4.06 2.86 -7.37
C GLY A 193 -3.93 1.34 -7.35
N PHE A 194 -3.48 0.73 -6.24
CA PHE A 194 -3.58 -0.71 -6.05
C PHE A 194 -5.02 -1.13 -5.68
N THR A 195 -5.42 -2.29 -6.20
CA THR A 195 -6.71 -2.89 -5.85
C THR A 195 -6.64 -3.52 -4.47
N ASP A 196 -7.80 -3.75 -3.85
CA ASP A 196 -7.88 -4.44 -2.57
C ASP A 196 -7.36 -5.87 -2.69
N PHE A 197 -7.54 -6.50 -3.85
CA PHE A 197 -7.00 -7.83 -4.16
C PHE A 197 -5.47 -7.82 -4.14
N GLU A 198 -4.83 -6.86 -4.81
CA GLU A 198 -3.37 -6.74 -4.81
C GLU A 198 -2.82 -6.49 -3.40
N LEU A 199 -3.44 -5.54 -2.67
CA LEU A 199 -2.99 -5.21 -1.32
C LEU A 199 -3.19 -6.32 -0.30
N LYS A 200 -3.99 -7.34 -0.61
CA LYS A 200 -4.22 -8.50 0.26
C LYS A 200 -3.49 -9.76 -0.21
N GLY A 201 -2.55 -9.62 -1.15
CA GLY A 201 -1.72 -10.74 -1.62
C GLY A 201 -2.31 -11.48 -2.83
N GLY A 202 -3.07 -10.80 -3.68
CA GLY A 202 -3.55 -11.36 -4.94
C GLY A 202 -2.43 -11.77 -5.90
N ALA A 203 -2.71 -12.70 -6.82
CA ALA A 203 -1.71 -13.36 -7.68
C ALA A 203 -0.73 -12.41 -8.40
N GLY A 204 -1.22 -11.31 -8.98
CA GLY A 204 -0.37 -10.33 -9.66
C GLY A 204 0.56 -9.53 -8.72
N PHE A 205 0.15 -9.29 -7.47
CA PHE A 205 1.00 -8.67 -6.45
C PHE A 205 2.02 -9.70 -5.93
N TYR A 206 1.58 -10.95 -5.74
CA TYR A 206 2.42 -12.07 -5.32
C TYR A 206 3.59 -12.31 -6.27
N GLN A 207 3.35 -12.38 -7.58
CA GLN A 207 4.39 -12.76 -8.54
C GLN A 207 5.41 -11.65 -8.79
N VAL A 208 4.94 -10.41 -8.94
CA VAL A 208 5.83 -9.24 -9.07
C VAL A 208 6.74 -9.11 -7.84
N LEU A 209 6.26 -9.51 -6.67
CA LEU A 209 7.07 -9.52 -5.46
C LEU A 209 7.93 -10.77 -5.30
N SER A 210 7.47 -11.95 -5.71
CA SER A 210 8.24 -13.20 -5.65
C SER A 210 9.49 -13.14 -6.50
N ASP A 211 9.44 -12.39 -7.61
CA ASP A 211 10.58 -12.16 -8.50
C ASP A 211 11.54 -11.09 -7.96
N THR A 212 11.22 -10.49 -6.81
CA THR A 212 12.15 -9.60 -6.09
C THR A 212 12.79 -10.33 -4.91
N SER A 213 14.03 -9.96 -4.57
CA SER A 213 14.71 -10.44 -3.37
C SER A 213 14.03 -10.02 -2.05
N GLU A 214 12.91 -9.31 -2.11
CA GLU A 214 12.17 -8.74 -0.99
C GLU A 214 10.92 -9.59 -0.62
N TRP A 215 10.63 -10.69 -1.34
CA TRP A 215 9.45 -11.53 -1.12
C TRP A 215 9.25 -12.00 0.32
N ALA A 216 10.31 -12.49 0.97
CA ALA A 216 10.25 -13.01 2.34
C ALA A 216 9.73 -11.96 3.36
N TYR A 217 9.88 -10.67 3.05
CA TYR A 217 9.34 -9.59 3.87
C TYR A 217 7.84 -9.44 3.70
N TYR A 218 7.34 -9.49 2.47
CA TYR A 218 5.92 -9.35 2.19
C TYR A 218 5.09 -10.49 2.74
N GLN A 219 5.66 -11.68 2.86
CA GLN A 219 5.01 -12.78 3.58
C GLN A 219 4.59 -12.35 4.99
N THR A 220 5.35 -11.47 5.66
CA THR A 220 5.03 -10.95 7.01
C THR A 220 3.89 -9.92 7.05
N PHE A 221 3.38 -9.47 5.90
CA PHE A 221 2.17 -8.64 5.82
C PHE A 221 0.93 -9.49 5.53
N PHE A 222 1.12 -10.74 5.12
CA PHE A 222 0.07 -11.57 4.54
C PHE A 222 -0.15 -12.87 5.29
N ASP A 223 0.68 -13.19 6.30
CA ASP A 223 0.68 -14.46 7.03
C ASP A 223 -0.21 -14.45 8.28
N ASP A 224 -0.41 -13.31 8.94
CA ASP A 224 -1.33 -13.18 10.09
C ASP A 224 -2.71 -12.60 9.68
N PRO A 225 -3.84 -13.21 10.12
CA PRO A 225 -5.17 -12.59 9.99
C PRO A 225 -5.24 -11.13 10.48
N ARG A 226 -4.46 -10.77 11.49
CA ARG A 226 -4.35 -9.41 12.02
C ARG A 226 -3.77 -8.44 11.00
N ASP A 227 -2.81 -8.87 10.19
CA ASP A 227 -2.20 -8.03 9.17
C ASP A 227 -3.22 -7.69 8.08
N GLN A 228 -4.01 -8.67 7.68
CA GLN A 228 -5.12 -8.50 6.73
C GLN A 228 -6.19 -7.54 7.25
N GLU A 229 -6.53 -7.59 8.55
CA GLU A 229 -7.43 -6.64 9.19
C GLU A 229 -6.87 -5.21 9.15
N MET A 230 -5.58 -5.05 9.47
CA MET A 230 -4.94 -3.73 9.50
C MET A 230 -4.76 -3.14 8.10
N ILE A 231 -4.41 -3.96 7.11
CA ILE A 231 -4.39 -3.55 5.70
C ILE A 231 -5.78 -3.11 5.26
N GLN A 232 -6.82 -3.89 5.56
CA GLN A 232 -8.20 -3.51 5.24
C GLN A 232 -8.58 -2.20 5.93
N LEU A 233 -8.17 -2.00 7.18
CA LEU A 233 -8.45 -0.76 7.89
C LEU A 233 -7.80 0.45 7.21
N GLY A 234 -6.56 0.31 6.73
CA GLY A 234 -5.90 1.35 5.92
C GLY A 234 -6.65 1.67 4.62
N ILE A 235 -7.09 0.61 3.91
CA ILE A 235 -7.94 0.72 2.71
C ILE A 235 -9.22 1.51 3.02
N ASP A 236 -9.90 1.19 4.11
CA ASP A 236 -11.14 1.85 4.53
C ASP A 236 -10.92 3.34 4.84
N TYR A 237 -9.80 3.70 5.47
CA TYR A 237 -9.48 5.11 5.76
C TYR A 237 -9.26 5.89 4.47
N TYR A 238 -8.55 5.31 3.50
CA TYR A 238 -8.37 5.93 2.19
C TYR A 238 -9.73 6.15 1.49
N ASN A 239 -10.56 5.11 1.44
CA ASN A 239 -11.86 5.15 0.77
C ASN A 239 -12.84 6.16 1.40
N LYS A 240 -12.73 6.40 2.72
CA LYS A 240 -13.52 7.41 3.44
C LYS A 240 -12.94 8.84 3.32
N GLY A 241 -11.78 9.00 2.69
CA GLY A 241 -11.18 10.31 2.42
C GLY A 241 -10.34 10.90 3.57
N TYR A 242 -9.95 10.10 4.56
CA TYR A 242 -9.09 10.55 5.66
C TYR A 242 -7.68 10.93 5.21
#